data_AF-A0A7J6P112-F1
#
_entry.id   AF-A0A7J6P112-F1
#
_cell.length_a   1.000
_cell.length_b   1.000
_cell.length_c   1.000
_cell.angle_alpha   90.00
_cell.angle_beta   90.00
_cell.angle_gamma   90.00
#
_symmetry.space_group_name_H-M   'P 1'
#
loop_
_entity.id
_entity.type
_entity.pdbx_description
1 polymer ?
#
loop_
_entity_poly.entity_id
_entity_poly.type
_entity_poly.pdbx_seq_one_letter_code
_entity_poly.pdbx_strand_id
1 'polypeptide(L)'
;MVFLDKCCISQKDPVAKKYGISKLADYLRVSNKLLILWSPDYLDRLWCVYELAVFLQKHDEKDVVLVNLNHIKLCVSFMLLQLLIILTLCLQLYYKSLQNVYIGYLSGLVTSLLIGRETFTCSKEWQKFCSRVRRFNVREAKCTSSADYYTLKQLITDMYGSEAKFAAVVRCLWLGGGKEKRFPTWLFSGASLRIMCAPYIPLIVACAVDSIISTTIGLASPMVPTYSQGEAPWVPPSRTLAILWAARLSIFPTTMMCLRAPFMLLVGHELATRWGSQKVGEWRLVVAFAMCFGAYNLLTQLVCGLRMFHHPLSTATLKGFTDEALLWVSGFVALTVVSFLLRRSYAYHLPKDLS
;
A
#
# COMPACT_ATOMS: atom_id res chain seq x y z
N MET A 1 15.76 -28.07 2.08
CA MET A 1 14.91 -28.63 3.15
C MET A 1 14.29 -27.47 3.91
N VAL A 2 13.02 -27.58 4.32
CA VAL A 2 12.34 -26.55 5.12
C VAL A 2 12.00 -27.17 6.48
N PHE A 3 12.39 -26.50 7.57
CA PHE A 3 12.00 -26.86 8.92
C PHE A 3 10.77 -26.06 9.31
N LEU A 4 9.71 -26.74 9.74
CA LEU A 4 8.50 -26.13 10.26
C LEU A 4 8.27 -26.61 11.68
N ASP A 5 8.42 -25.71 12.66
CA ASP A 5 8.36 -25.97 14.10
C ASP A 5 7.26 -26.96 14.50
N LYS A 6 6.03 -26.71 14.05
CA LYS A 6 4.83 -27.46 14.39
C LYS A 6 4.80 -28.87 13.78
N CYS A 7 5.52 -29.07 12.68
CA CYS A 7 5.59 -30.36 11.99
C CYS A 7 6.82 -31.18 12.41
N CYS A 8 7.91 -30.52 12.78
CA CYS A 8 9.18 -31.17 13.11
C CYS A 8 9.34 -31.46 14.60
N ILE A 9 8.57 -30.79 15.47
CA ILE A 9 8.59 -31.04 16.91
C ILE A 9 7.28 -31.70 17.31
N SER A 10 7.38 -32.82 18.05
CA SER A 10 6.20 -33.55 18.51
C SER A 10 5.30 -32.64 19.34
N GLN A 11 4.03 -32.55 18.94
CA GLN A 11 3.02 -31.75 19.66
C GLN A 11 2.29 -32.57 20.73
N LYS A 12 2.40 -33.91 20.69
CA LYS A 12 1.65 -34.84 21.55
C LYS A 12 2.53 -35.52 22.60
N ASP A 13 3.75 -35.90 22.23
CA ASP A 13 4.68 -36.57 23.15
C ASP A 13 5.56 -35.53 23.86
N PRO A 14 5.39 -35.32 25.18
CA PRO A 14 6.15 -34.33 25.93
C PRO A 14 7.66 -34.61 25.98
N VAL A 15 8.09 -35.87 25.91
CA VAL A 15 9.51 -36.24 25.95
C VAL A 15 10.16 -35.89 24.62
N ALA A 16 9.56 -36.32 23.50
CA ALA A 16 10.02 -35.94 22.17
C ALA A 16 9.95 -34.42 21.94
N LYS A 17 8.94 -33.74 22.48
CA LYS A 17 8.82 -32.28 22.43
C LYS A 17 10.01 -31.60 23.12
N LYS A 18 10.30 -32.01 24.36
CA LYS A 18 11.44 -31.47 25.14
C LYS A 18 12.76 -31.69 24.42
N TYR A 19 12.96 -32.86 23.83
CA TYR A 19 14.13 -33.16 23.02
C TYR A 19 14.20 -32.28 21.75
N GLY A 20 13.07 -32.07 21.07
CA GLY A 20 12.99 -31.16 19.93
C GLY A 20 13.35 -29.71 20.29
N ILE A 21 12.85 -29.22 21.44
CA ILE A 21 13.17 -27.88 21.96
C ILE A 21 14.67 -27.72 22.22
N SER A 22 15.30 -28.70 22.87
CA SER A 22 16.72 -28.61 23.20
C SER A 22 17.62 -28.59 21.97
N LYS A 23 17.16 -29.18 20.85
CA LYS A 23 17.87 -29.19 19.55
C LYS A 23 17.51 -28.03 18.63
N LEU A 24 16.51 -27.22 18.97
CA LEU A 24 16.04 -26.11 18.13
C LEU A 24 17.15 -25.10 17.82
N ALA A 25 17.99 -24.79 18.80
CA ALA A 25 19.10 -23.87 18.59
C ALA A 25 20.12 -24.40 17.57
N ASP A 26 20.40 -25.70 17.59
CA ASP A 26 21.32 -26.33 16.64
C ASP A 26 20.78 -26.27 15.21
N TYR A 27 19.47 -26.53 15.04
CA TYR A 27 18.80 -26.38 13.74
C TYR A 27 18.85 -24.94 13.22
N LEU A 28 18.56 -23.95 14.06
CA LEU A 28 18.59 -22.54 13.66
C LEU A 28 20.00 -22.09 13.25
N ARG A 29 21.04 -22.58 13.93
CA ARG A 29 22.44 -22.26 13.62
C ARG A 29 22.89 -22.75 12.24
N VAL A 30 22.34 -23.86 11.76
CA VAL A 30 22.67 -24.42 10.44
C VAL A 30 21.70 -23.99 9.33
N SER A 31 20.61 -23.30 9.67
CA SER A 31 19.59 -22.84 8.71
C SER A 31 20.08 -21.61 7.94
N ASN A 32 19.87 -21.56 6.62
CA ASN A 32 20.31 -20.39 5.83
C ASN A 32 19.38 -19.18 5.94
N LYS A 33 18.10 -19.40 6.23
CA LYS A 33 17.06 -18.36 6.28
C LYS A 33 16.01 -18.70 7.32
N LEU A 34 15.39 -17.67 7.90
CA LEU A 34 14.29 -17.78 8.83
C LEU A 34 13.07 -17.01 8.31
N LEU A 35 12.02 -17.74 7.92
CA LEU A 35 10.73 -17.14 7.54
C LEU A 35 9.82 -17.08 8.77
N ILE A 36 9.46 -15.89 9.19
CA ILE A 36 8.54 -15.66 10.31
C ILE A 36 7.22 -15.12 9.79
N LEU A 37 6.17 -15.92 9.99
CA LEU A 37 4.79 -15.47 9.83
C LEU A 37 4.34 -14.86 11.15
N TRP A 38 4.35 -13.54 11.26
CA TRP A 38 4.05 -12.86 12.51
C TRP A 38 2.64 -12.28 12.55
N SER A 39 2.12 -12.25 13.76
CA SER A 39 0.86 -11.63 14.17
C SER A 39 1.13 -10.73 15.38
N PRO A 40 0.22 -9.82 15.78
CA PRO A 40 0.47 -8.90 16.90
C PRO A 40 0.90 -9.60 18.22
N ASP A 41 0.48 -10.84 18.44
CA ASP A 41 0.82 -11.71 19.57
C ASP A 41 2.12 -12.52 19.39
N TYR A 42 2.86 -12.34 18.29
CA TYR A 42 4.14 -13.03 18.06
C TYR A 42 5.14 -12.80 19.21
N LEU A 43 5.26 -11.55 19.68
CA LEU A 43 6.14 -11.19 20.80
C LEU A 43 5.60 -11.65 22.16
N ASP A 44 4.32 -12.03 22.24
CA ASP A 44 3.75 -12.58 23.45
C ASP A 44 4.15 -14.06 23.61
N ARG A 45 4.75 -14.70 22.61
CA ARG A 45 5.16 -16.11 22.64
C ARG A 45 6.67 -16.22 22.86
N LEU A 46 7.09 -16.70 24.04
CA LEU A 46 8.52 -16.76 24.40
C LEU A 46 9.33 -17.59 23.40
N TRP A 47 8.74 -18.71 22.96
CA TRP A 47 9.31 -19.60 21.96
C TRP A 47 9.70 -18.87 20.68
N CYS A 48 8.77 -18.10 20.10
CA CYS A 48 8.98 -17.41 18.83
C CYS A 48 10.11 -16.37 18.95
N VAL A 49 10.14 -15.63 20.06
CA VAL A 49 11.19 -14.64 20.32
C VAL A 49 12.55 -15.30 20.52
N TYR A 50 12.58 -16.46 21.19
CA TYR A 50 13.79 -17.27 21.35
C TYR A 50 14.36 -17.72 20.00
N GLU A 51 13.54 -18.28 19.11
CA GLU A 51 13.97 -18.73 17.78
C GLU A 51 14.65 -17.62 16.99
N LEU A 52 14.01 -16.45 16.92
CA LEU A 52 14.56 -15.31 16.22
C LEU A 52 15.90 -14.85 16.82
N ALA A 53 15.95 -14.72 18.14
CA ALA A 53 17.16 -14.25 18.82
C ALA A 53 18.33 -15.23 18.61
N VAL A 54 18.09 -16.53 18.69
CA VAL A 54 19.11 -17.57 18.44
C VAL A 54 19.57 -17.57 16.99
N PHE A 55 18.65 -17.44 16.03
CA PHE A 55 19.01 -17.34 14.62
C PHE A 55 19.92 -16.13 14.36
N LEU A 56 19.56 -14.96 14.89
CA LEU A 56 20.33 -13.72 14.72
C LEU A 56 21.67 -13.69 15.45
N GLN A 57 22.01 -14.69 16.29
CA GLN A 57 23.37 -14.81 16.84
C GLN A 57 24.39 -15.23 15.76
N LYS A 58 23.94 -15.95 14.74
CA LYS A 58 24.80 -16.59 13.73
C LYS A 58 24.57 -16.06 12.32
N HIS A 59 23.43 -15.40 12.09
CA HIS A 59 22.98 -14.98 10.76
C HIS A 59 22.74 -13.48 10.72
N ASP A 60 22.78 -12.93 9.50
CA ASP A 60 22.47 -11.53 9.28
C ASP A 60 20.94 -11.32 9.27
N GLU A 61 20.50 -10.10 9.54
CA GLU A 61 19.07 -9.74 9.54
C GLU A 61 18.42 -9.89 8.16
N LYS A 62 19.21 -9.78 7.07
CA LYS A 62 18.75 -10.02 5.70
C LYS A 62 18.28 -11.46 5.46
N ASP A 63 18.72 -12.39 6.31
CA ASP A 63 18.35 -13.80 6.24
C ASP A 63 17.03 -14.08 6.97
N VAL A 64 16.48 -13.08 7.67
CA VAL A 64 15.15 -13.12 8.29
C VAL A 64 14.12 -12.48 7.37
N VAL A 65 13.11 -13.26 7.01
CA VAL A 65 11.96 -12.79 6.22
C VAL A 65 10.74 -12.70 7.14
N LEU A 66 10.26 -11.49 7.38
CA LEU A 66 9.05 -11.25 8.17
C LEU A 66 7.85 -11.05 7.26
N VAL A 67 6.83 -11.88 7.43
CA VAL A 67 5.55 -11.76 6.72
C VAL A 67 4.45 -11.56 7.74
N ASN A 68 3.77 -10.42 7.68
CA ASN A 68 2.61 -10.18 8.53
C ASN A 68 1.41 -11.00 8.01
N LEU A 69 0.78 -11.78 8.88
CA LEU A 69 -0.42 -12.57 8.53
C LEU A 69 -1.61 -11.70 8.10
N ASN A 70 -1.74 -10.48 8.61
CA ASN A 70 -2.76 -9.53 8.16
C ASN A 70 -2.47 -8.94 6.78
N HIS A 71 -1.21 -8.93 6.34
CA HIS A 71 -0.87 -8.56 4.97
C HIS A 71 -1.44 -9.59 3.97
N ILE A 72 -1.48 -10.88 4.33
CA ILE A 72 -2.13 -11.89 3.51
C ILE A 72 -3.63 -11.56 3.34
N LYS A 73 -4.30 -11.16 4.42
CA LYS A 73 -5.72 -10.71 4.35
C LYS A 73 -5.87 -9.51 3.42
N LEU A 74 -5.00 -8.51 3.56
CA LEU A 74 -4.99 -7.33 2.68
C LEU A 74 -4.81 -7.71 1.20
N CYS A 75 -3.85 -8.59 0.89
CA CYS A 75 -3.62 -9.07 -0.48
C CYS A 75 -4.85 -9.80 -1.03
N VAL A 76 -5.46 -10.70 -0.25
CA VAL A 76 -6.66 -11.42 -0.67
C VAL A 76 -7.84 -10.47 -0.88
N SER A 77 -8.09 -9.56 0.07
CA SER A 77 -9.12 -8.53 -0.06
C SER A 77 -8.90 -7.65 -1.29
N PHE A 78 -7.65 -7.26 -1.57
CA PHE A 78 -7.29 -6.50 -2.75
C PHE A 78 -7.53 -7.30 -4.03
N MET A 79 -7.13 -8.58 -4.10
CA MET A 79 -7.39 -9.42 -5.27
C MET A 79 -8.88 -9.60 -5.55
N LEU A 80 -9.70 -9.84 -4.52
CA LEU A 80 -11.15 -9.95 -4.65
C LEU A 80 -11.77 -8.63 -5.14
N LEU A 81 -11.27 -7.51 -4.65
CA LEU A 81 -11.70 -6.18 -5.05
C LEU A 81 -11.34 -5.87 -6.51
N GLN A 82 -10.13 -6.23 -6.95
CA GLN A 82 -9.74 -6.12 -8.37
C GLN A 82 -10.65 -6.94 -9.27
N LEU A 83 -10.96 -8.17 -8.87
CA LEU A 83 -11.88 -9.02 -9.62
C LEU A 83 -13.27 -8.37 -9.76
N LEU A 84 -13.77 -7.74 -8.69
CA LEU A 84 -15.05 -7.03 -8.70
C LEU A 84 -15.02 -5.81 -9.63
N ILE A 85 -13.93 -5.04 -9.64
CA ILE A 85 -13.75 -3.90 -10.56
C ILE A 85 -13.75 -4.39 -12.01
N ILE A 86 -12.98 -5.44 -12.32
CA ILE A 86 -12.91 -6.01 -13.68
C ILE A 86 -14.29 -6.49 -14.12
N LEU A 87 -15.01 -7.22 -13.26
CA LEU A 87 -16.36 -7.68 -13.54
C LEU A 87 -17.31 -6.50 -13.82
N THR A 88 -17.22 -5.45 -13.01
CA THR A 88 -18.01 -4.23 -13.20
C THR A 88 -17.69 -3.59 -14.54
N LEU A 89 -16.41 -3.40 -14.89
CA LEU A 89 -16.01 -2.85 -16.18
C LEU A 89 -16.51 -3.70 -17.36
N CYS A 90 -16.43 -5.03 -17.27
CA CYS A 90 -16.97 -5.93 -18.30
C CYS A 90 -18.49 -5.74 -18.48
N LEU A 91 -19.25 -5.64 -17.39
CA LEU A 91 -20.70 -5.37 -17.45
C LEU A 91 -20.99 -3.98 -18.03
N GLN A 92 -20.17 -2.98 -17.71
CA GLN A 92 -20.33 -1.63 -18.24
C GLN A 92 -20.13 -1.56 -19.75
N LEU A 93 -19.10 -2.25 -20.25
CA LEU A 93 -18.83 -2.39 -21.68
C LEU A 93 -19.96 -3.12 -22.40
N TYR A 94 -20.55 -4.12 -21.74
CA TYR A 94 -21.67 -4.90 -22.28
C TYR A 94 -22.94 -4.05 -22.41
N TYR A 95 -23.31 -3.27 -21.38
CA TYR A 95 -24.59 -2.54 -21.34
C TYR A 95 -24.57 -1.15 -22.00
N LYS A 96 -23.43 -0.61 -22.43
CA LYS A 96 -23.27 0.68 -23.16
C LYS A 96 -24.10 1.87 -22.63
N SER A 97 -24.36 1.94 -21.32
CA SER A 97 -25.20 2.99 -20.70
C SER A 97 -24.35 4.03 -19.97
N LEU A 98 -24.73 5.32 -20.01
CA LEU A 98 -24.07 6.40 -19.25
C LEU A 98 -24.11 6.19 -17.74
N GLN A 99 -25.12 5.47 -17.22
CA GLN A 99 -25.21 5.11 -15.79
C GLN A 99 -23.99 4.32 -15.31
N ASN A 100 -23.30 3.64 -16.22
CA ASN A 100 -22.12 2.82 -15.95
C ASN A 100 -20.93 3.65 -15.45
N VAL A 101 -20.76 4.89 -15.93
CA VAL A 101 -19.61 5.73 -15.54
C VAL A 101 -19.63 6.05 -14.04
N TYR A 102 -20.80 6.37 -13.49
CA TYR A 102 -20.96 6.64 -12.05
C TYR A 102 -20.68 5.42 -11.17
N ILE A 103 -21.10 4.23 -11.62
CA ILE A 103 -20.79 2.95 -10.95
C ILE A 103 -19.27 2.75 -10.91
N GLY A 104 -18.56 3.08 -11.99
CA GLY A 104 -17.10 3.04 -12.04
C GLY A 104 -16.45 3.94 -10.98
N TYR A 105 -16.84 5.21 -10.89
CA TYR A 105 -16.33 6.13 -9.88
C TYR A 105 -16.64 5.69 -8.45
N LEU A 106 -17.88 5.24 -8.20
CA LEU A 106 -18.27 4.75 -6.88
C LEU A 106 -17.44 3.52 -6.48
N SER A 107 -17.22 2.59 -7.41
CA SER A 107 -16.38 1.41 -7.17
C SER A 107 -14.92 1.79 -6.85
N GLY A 108 -14.36 2.78 -7.55
CA GLY A 108 -13.01 3.30 -7.30
C GLY A 108 -12.88 3.99 -5.94
N LEU A 109 -13.90 4.76 -5.55
CA LEU A 109 -13.95 5.42 -4.23
C LEU A 109 -14.02 4.38 -3.11
N VAL A 110 -14.96 3.43 -3.19
CA VAL A 110 -15.11 2.32 -2.23
C VAL A 110 -13.79 1.56 -2.11
N THR A 111 -13.14 1.29 -3.24
CA THR A 111 -11.85 0.60 -3.27
C THR A 111 -10.77 1.35 -2.51
N SER A 112 -10.66 2.66 -2.77
CA SER A 112 -9.67 3.52 -2.11
C SER A 112 -9.91 3.59 -0.59
N LEU A 113 -11.17 3.63 -0.16
CA LEU A 113 -11.52 3.61 1.26
C LEU A 113 -11.17 2.29 1.95
N LEU A 114 -11.41 1.15 1.28
CA LEU A 114 -11.03 -0.17 1.82
C LEU A 114 -9.52 -0.30 1.97
N ILE A 115 -8.75 0.09 0.95
CA ILE A 115 -7.28 0.10 1.01
C ILE A 115 -6.80 1.04 2.12
N GLY A 116 -7.38 2.24 2.24
CA GLY A 116 -7.07 3.20 3.29
C GLY A 116 -7.33 2.64 4.70
N ARG A 117 -8.45 1.94 4.89
CA ARG A 117 -8.79 1.28 6.17
C ARG A 117 -7.78 0.19 6.53
N GLU A 118 -7.43 -0.67 5.58
CA GLU A 118 -6.51 -1.78 5.85
C GLU A 118 -5.08 -1.31 6.07
N THR A 119 -4.59 -0.35 5.28
CA THR A 119 -3.28 0.28 5.49
C THR A 119 -3.19 0.97 6.86
N PHE A 120 -4.26 1.65 7.28
CA PHE A 120 -4.33 2.26 8.61
C PHE A 120 -4.35 1.20 9.73
N THR A 121 -5.08 0.10 9.55
CA THR A 121 -5.12 -1.01 10.52
C THR A 121 -3.75 -1.64 10.67
N CYS A 122 -3.11 -1.96 9.54
CA CYS A 122 -1.74 -2.46 9.45
C CYS A 122 -0.74 -1.52 10.15
N SER A 123 -0.85 -0.20 9.90
CA SER A 123 -0.01 0.80 10.58
C SER A 123 -0.23 0.81 12.10
N LYS A 124 -1.48 0.73 12.57
CA LYS A 124 -1.79 0.64 14.01
C LYS A 124 -1.20 -0.62 14.64
N GLU A 125 -1.30 -1.75 13.97
CA GLU A 125 -0.73 -3.01 14.45
C GLU A 125 0.78 -2.95 14.51
N TRP A 126 1.43 -2.31 13.53
CA TRP A 126 2.87 -2.09 13.59
C TRP A 126 3.30 -1.20 14.76
N GLN A 127 2.55 -0.13 15.04
CA GLN A 127 2.81 0.69 16.22
C GLN A 127 2.65 -0.12 17.52
N LYS A 128 1.61 -0.96 17.61
CA LYS A 128 1.42 -1.88 18.74
C LYS A 128 2.59 -2.85 18.85
N PHE A 129 3.03 -3.45 17.75
CA PHE A 129 4.19 -4.33 17.69
C PHE A 129 5.45 -3.64 18.22
N CYS A 130 5.80 -2.46 17.70
CA CYS A 130 6.94 -1.67 18.19
C CYS A 130 6.85 -1.33 19.68
N SER A 131 5.64 -0.99 20.18
CA SER A 131 5.43 -0.71 21.60
C SER A 131 5.61 -1.95 22.49
N ARG A 132 5.30 -3.14 21.96
CA ARG A 132 5.48 -4.43 22.65
C ARG A 132 6.95 -4.83 22.65
N VAL A 133 7.66 -4.66 21.54
CA VAL A 133 9.12 -4.85 21.49
C VAL A 133 9.79 -4.05 22.60
N ARG A 134 9.49 -2.75 22.71
CA ARG A 134 10.10 -1.87 23.73
C ARG A 134 9.89 -2.35 25.15
N ARG A 135 8.73 -2.93 25.43
CA ARG A 135 8.34 -3.41 26.75
C ARG A 135 8.58 -4.91 26.94
N PHE A 136 9.19 -5.59 25.96
CA PHE A 136 9.36 -7.03 26.00
C PHE A 136 10.10 -7.46 27.26
N ASN A 137 9.51 -8.42 27.97
CA ASN A 137 10.01 -9.01 29.19
C ASN A 137 9.76 -10.52 29.14
N VAL A 138 10.79 -11.32 29.43
CA VAL A 138 10.70 -12.79 29.42
C VAL A 138 9.63 -13.30 30.38
N ARG A 139 9.45 -12.62 31.52
CA ARG A 139 8.49 -13.02 32.56
C ARG A 139 7.03 -12.86 32.15
N GLU A 140 6.75 -11.94 31.24
CA GLU A 140 5.40 -11.66 30.74
C GLU A 140 5.08 -12.47 29.47
N ALA A 141 6.08 -13.12 28.89
CA ALA A 141 5.91 -13.94 27.70
C ALA A 141 5.16 -15.24 28.03
N LYS A 142 4.23 -15.59 27.16
CA LYS A 142 3.37 -16.77 27.24
C LYS A 142 4.07 -17.97 26.60
N CYS A 143 3.78 -19.14 27.15
CA CYS A 143 4.06 -20.45 26.55
C CYS A 143 2.80 -21.30 26.61
N THR A 144 2.67 -22.26 25.69
CA THR A 144 1.54 -23.20 25.69
C THR A 144 1.54 -24.11 26.92
N SER A 145 2.73 -24.47 27.43
CA SER A 145 2.87 -25.20 28.68
C SER A 145 3.89 -24.52 29.59
N SER A 146 3.70 -24.66 30.91
CA SER A 146 4.66 -24.18 31.91
C SER A 146 5.98 -24.94 31.83
N ALA A 147 5.97 -26.23 31.51
CA ALA A 147 7.17 -27.03 31.33
C ALA A 147 8.06 -26.51 30.18
N ASP A 148 7.45 -26.12 29.05
CA ASP A 148 8.17 -25.50 27.94
C ASP A 148 8.75 -24.13 28.35
N TYR A 149 8.01 -23.37 29.15
CA TYR A 149 8.48 -22.07 29.67
C TYR A 149 9.75 -22.21 30.49
N TYR A 150 9.80 -23.14 31.45
CA TYR A 150 11.01 -23.35 32.26
C TYR A 150 12.18 -23.87 31.43
N THR A 151 11.92 -24.75 30.46
CA THR A 151 12.95 -25.26 29.55
C THR A 151 13.54 -24.12 28.70
N LEU A 152 12.71 -23.28 28.09
CA LEU A 152 13.16 -22.12 27.32
C LEU A 152 13.89 -21.10 28.20
N LYS A 153 13.40 -20.85 29.42
CA LYS A 153 14.04 -19.94 30.38
C LYS A 153 15.43 -20.43 30.78
N GLN A 154 15.61 -21.73 30.97
CA GLN A 154 16.92 -22.32 31.23
C GLN A 154 17.84 -22.12 30.01
N LEU A 155 17.39 -22.48 28.80
CA LEU A 155 18.15 -22.27 27.56
C LEU A 155 18.54 -20.79 27.34
N ILE A 156 17.64 -19.87 27.66
CA ILE A 156 17.89 -18.42 27.61
C ILE A 156 18.98 -18.03 28.61
N THR A 157 18.91 -18.55 29.84
CA THR A 157 19.90 -18.26 30.89
C THR A 157 21.26 -18.84 30.51
N ASP A 158 21.29 -20.06 29.99
CA ASP A 158 22.52 -20.74 29.57
C ASP A 158 23.21 -20.00 28.40
N MET A 159 22.44 -19.52 27.42
CA MET A 159 23.02 -18.85 26.24
C MET A 159 23.28 -17.35 26.42
N TYR A 160 22.46 -16.63 27.18
CA TYR A 160 22.55 -15.18 27.31
C TYR A 160 23.00 -14.73 28.71
N GLY A 161 23.20 -15.65 29.64
CA GLY A 161 23.58 -15.41 31.03
C GLY A 161 22.43 -14.97 31.94
N SER A 162 21.44 -14.25 31.42
CA SER A 162 20.23 -13.88 32.17
C SER A 162 19.05 -13.51 31.28
N GLU A 163 17.83 -13.64 31.82
CA GLU A 163 16.59 -13.19 31.16
C GLU A 163 16.64 -11.70 30.80
N ALA A 164 17.25 -10.87 31.66
CA ALA A 164 17.37 -9.43 31.44
C ALA A 164 18.30 -9.11 30.26
N LYS A 165 19.45 -9.80 30.16
CA LYS A 165 20.36 -9.68 29.01
C LYS A 165 19.68 -10.12 27.73
N PHE A 166 18.94 -11.24 27.74
CA PHE A 166 18.15 -11.68 26.61
C PHE A 166 17.10 -10.66 26.17
N ALA A 167 16.31 -10.12 27.11
CA ALA A 167 15.32 -9.10 26.79
C ALA A 167 15.95 -7.83 26.20
N ALA A 168 17.13 -7.42 26.71
CA ALA A 168 17.88 -6.31 26.15
C ALA A 168 18.37 -6.59 24.72
N VAL A 169 18.86 -7.81 24.44
CA VAL A 169 19.23 -8.25 23.09
C VAL A 169 18.02 -8.19 22.17
N VAL A 170 16.88 -8.76 22.56
CA VAL A 170 15.63 -8.72 21.76
C VAL A 170 15.23 -7.28 21.44
N ARG A 171 15.20 -6.38 22.45
CA ARG A 171 14.88 -4.96 22.24
C ARG A 171 15.86 -4.30 21.27
N CYS A 172 17.16 -4.57 21.42
CA CYS A 172 18.21 -3.99 20.59
C CYS A 172 18.10 -4.46 19.13
N LEU A 173 17.88 -5.76 18.93
CA LEU A 173 17.68 -6.38 17.61
C LEU A 173 16.54 -5.66 16.87
N TRP A 174 15.37 -5.54 17.50
CA TRP A 174 14.18 -5.00 16.84
C TRP A 174 14.11 -3.48 16.72
N LEU A 175 14.70 -2.73 17.66
CA LEU A 175 14.60 -1.27 17.67
C LEU A 175 15.75 -0.58 16.93
N GLY A 176 16.77 -1.34 16.52
CA GLY A 176 17.97 -0.81 15.87
C GLY A 176 18.81 -0.04 16.89
N GLY A 177 19.79 -0.71 17.49
CA GLY A 177 20.77 -0.10 18.38
C GLY A 177 21.69 0.88 17.64
N GLY A 178 21.23 2.11 17.39
CA GLY A 178 22.03 3.28 17.01
C GLY A 178 22.71 3.27 15.64
N LYS A 179 23.01 2.11 15.06
CA LYS A 179 23.47 1.93 13.68
C LYS A 179 22.23 1.75 12.80
N GLU A 180 22.22 2.37 11.62
CA GLU A 180 21.10 2.47 10.66
C GLU A 180 20.11 1.29 10.73
N LYS A 181 18.81 1.61 10.70
CA LYS A 181 17.69 0.68 10.89
C LYS A 181 17.90 -0.62 10.11
N ARG A 182 17.90 -1.69 10.88
CA ARG A 182 18.51 -2.97 10.53
C ARG A 182 17.49 -4.09 10.28
N PHE A 183 16.28 -3.95 10.83
CA PHE A 183 15.17 -4.82 10.43
C PHE A 183 14.60 -4.44 9.07
N PRO A 184 14.23 -5.42 8.22
CA PRO A 184 13.62 -5.14 6.94
C PRO A 184 12.43 -4.21 7.16
N THR A 185 12.52 -3.03 6.56
CA THR A 185 11.36 -2.16 6.33
C THR A 185 10.21 -3.04 5.89
N TRP A 186 9.01 -2.75 6.39
CA TRP A 186 7.73 -3.36 6.03
C TRP A 186 7.54 -3.34 4.51
N LEU A 187 8.28 -4.16 3.80
CA LEU A 187 8.27 -4.20 2.36
C LEU A 187 7.09 -5.10 2.05
N PHE A 188 6.07 -4.49 1.44
CA PHE A 188 5.53 -5.13 0.25
C PHE A 188 6.75 -5.56 -0.55
N SER A 189 7.07 -6.85 -0.49
CA SER A 189 8.18 -7.37 -1.27
C SER A 189 7.96 -6.90 -2.71
N GLY A 190 9.03 -6.67 -3.47
CA GLY A 190 8.85 -6.32 -4.90
C GLY A 190 7.96 -7.33 -5.64
N ALA A 191 7.84 -8.56 -5.13
CA ALA A 191 6.87 -9.55 -5.58
C ALA A 191 5.42 -9.22 -5.16
N SER A 192 5.15 -8.89 -3.89
CA SER A 192 3.84 -8.44 -3.41
C SER A 192 3.36 -7.22 -4.21
N LEU A 193 4.28 -6.30 -4.51
CA LEU A 193 3.98 -5.13 -5.33
C LEU A 193 3.65 -5.52 -6.77
N ARG A 194 4.46 -6.39 -7.39
CA ARG A 194 4.17 -6.92 -8.72
C ARG A 194 2.82 -7.64 -8.77
N ILE A 195 2.46 -8.39 -7.73
CA ILE A 195 1.14 -9.04 -7.62
C ILE A 195 0.02 -8.00 -7.53
N MET A 196 0.19 -6.93 -6.75
CA MET A 196 -0.80 -5.84 -6.69
C MET A 196 -0.91 -5.06 -8.01
N CYS A 197 0.20 -4.91 -8.74
CA CYS A 197 0.24 -4.19 -10.00
C CYS A 197 -0.11 -5.05 -11.23
N ALA A 198 -0.01 -6.38 -11.16
CA ALA A 198 -0.21 -7.27 -12.30
C ALA A 198 -1.60 -7.14 -12.97
N PRO A 199 -2.73 -7.03 -12.24
CA PRO A 199 -4.06 -6.90 -12.85
C PRO A 199 -4.23 -5.64 -13.70
N TYR A 200 -3.37 -4.65 -13.46
CA TYR A 200 -3.42 -3.37 -14.12
C TYR A 200 -2.60 -3.31 -15.42
N ILE A 201 -1.65 -4.24 -15.60
CA ILE A 201 -0.82 -4.30 -16.81
C ILE A 201 -1.69 -4.47 -18.06
N PRO A 202 -2.66 -5.41 -18.12
CA PRO A 202 -3.55 -5.53 -19.27
C PRO A 202 -4.36 -4.27 -19.55
N LEU A 203 -4.77 -3.55 -18.50
CA LEU A 203 -5.56 -2.32 -18.62
C LEU A 203 -4.72 -1.17 -19.19
N ILE A 204 -3.47 -1.01 -18.72
CA ILE A 204 -2.50 -0.06 -19.26
C ILE A 204 -2.20 -0.38 -20.73
N VAL A 205 -1.96 -1.66 -21.04
CA VAL A 205 -1.68 -2.12 -22.41
C VAL A 205 -2.89 -1.87 -23.31
N ALA A 206 -4.12 -2.17 -22.87
CA ALA A 206 -5.33 -1.90 -23.63
C ALA A 206 -5.51 -0.40 -23.93
N CYS A 207 -5.30 0.47 -22.94
CA CYS A 207 -5.34 1.92 -23.16
C CYS A 207 -4.24 2.42 -24.12
N ALA A 208 -3.03 1.85 -24.03
CA ALA A 208 -1.94 2.19 -24.94
C ALA A 208 -2.25 1.75 -26.39
N VAL A 209 -2.75 0.53 -26.56
CA VAL A 209 -3.14 -0.03 -27.86
C VAL A 209 -4.28 0.78 -28.48
N ASP A 210 -5.32 1.14 -27.73
CA ASP A 210 -6.41 1.99 -28.22
C ASP A 210 -5.92 3.38 -28.67
N SER A 211 -4.98 3.97 -27.93
CA SER A 211 -4.35 5.24 -28.29
C SER A 211 -3.54 5.14 -29.60
N ILE A 212 -2.79 4.05 -29.78
CA ILE A 212 -2.00 3.79 -31.00
C ILE A 212 -2.92 3.58 -32.20
N ILE A 213 -3.93 2.71 -32.08
CA ILE A 213 -4.90 2.42 -33.15
C ILE A 213 -5.60 3.71 -33.57
N SER A 214 -6.06 4.50 -32.61
CA SER A 214 -6.77 5.76 -32.88
C SER A 214 -5.89 6.81 -33.55
N THR A 215 -4.62 6.94 -33.15
CA THR A 215 -3.68 7.86 -33.80
C THR A 215 -3.40 7.41 -35.24
N THR A 216 -3.26 6.10 -35.45
CA THR A 216 -3.01 5.52 -36.77
C THR A 216 -4.21 5.71 -37.71
N ILE A 217 -5.43 5.49 -37.22
CA ILE A 217 -6.66 5.71 -38.00
C ILE A 217 -6.91 7.20 -38.23
N GLY A 218 -6.62 8.07 -37.24
CA GLY A 218 -6.76 9.52 -37.38
C GLY A 218 -5.80 10.13 -38.42
N LEU A 219 -4.60 9.57 -38.56
CA LEU A 219 -3.66 9.92 -39.63
C LEU A 219 -4.08 9.36 -41.00
N ALA A 220 -4.88 8.28 -41.02
CA ALA A 220 -5.42 7.68 -42.23
C ALA A 220 -6.72 8.34 -42.72
N SER A 221 -7.32 9.25 -41.94
CA SER A 221 -8.44 10.05 -42.43
C SER A 221 -7.95 10.95 -43.57
N PRO A 222 -8.53 10.83 -44.78
CA PRO A 222 -8.11 11.61 -45.93
C PRO A 222 -8.23 13.09 -45.60
N MET A 223 -7.18 13.86 -45.96
CA MET A 223 -7.18 15.32 -45.87
C MET A 223 -8.53 15.85 -46.31
N VAL A 224 -9.18 16.59 -45.41
CA VAL A 224 -10.43 17.29 -45.65
C VAL A 224 -10.30 17.98 -47.02
N PRO A 225 -11.09 17.60 -48.03
CA PRO A 225 -11.06 18.31 -49.29
C PRO A 225 -11.39 19.78 -48.99
N THR A 226 -10.52 20.68 -49.45
CA THR A 226 -10.73 22.13 -49.37
C THR A 226 -12.05 22.44 -50.06
N TYR A 227 -13.10 22.68 -49.27
CA TYR A 227 -14.44 22.97 -49.78
C TYR A 227 -14.44 24.32 -50.49
N SER A 228 -14.77 24.30 -51.78
CA SER A 228 -15.23 25.46 -52.52
C SER A 228 -16.53 25.98 -51.92
N GLN A 229 -16.62 27.30 -51.74
CA GLN A 229 -17.79 28.00 -51.20
C GLN A 229 -19.06 27.60 -51.97
N GLY A 230 -19.98 26.86 -51.34
CA GLY A 230 -21.29 26.60 -51.94
C GLY A 230 -22.13 25.43 -51.40
N GLU A 231 -21.55 24.48 -50.63
CA GLU A 231 -22.30 23.27 -50.28
C GLU A 231 -22.60 23.07 -48.78
N ALA A 232 -23.66 22.30 -48.57
CA ALA A 232 -24.56 22.12 -47.42
C ALA A 232 -23.94 22.01 -46.01
N PRO A 233 -24.72 22.35 -44.95
CA PRO A 233 -24.27 22.34 -43.57
C PRO A 233 -23.72 20.98 -43.14
N TRP A 234 -22.55 21.05 -42.50
CA TRP A 234 -21.79 19.95 -41.93
C TRP A 234 -22.68 18.98 -41.15
N VAL A 235 -22.88 17.77 -41.70
CA VAL A 235 -23.54 16.68 -40.98
C VAL A 235 -22.53 16.14 -39.97
N PRO A 236 -22.84 16.19 -38.66
CA PRO A 236 -21.89 15.74 -37.64
C PRO A 236 -21.55 14.26 -37.84
N PRO A 237 -20.33 13.83 -37.46
CA PRO A 237 -19.90 12.45 -37.57
C PRO A 237 -20.96 11.53 -36.95
N SER A 238 -21.18 10.38 -37.59
CA SER A 238 -22.20 9.42 -37.19
C SER A 238 -22.21 9.23 -35.67
N ARG A 239 -23.40 9.10 -35.05
CA ARG A 239 -23.56 8.92 -33.59
C ARG A 239 -22.57 7.92 -33.00
N THR A 240 -22.18 6.90 -33.77
CA THR A 240 -21.18 5.89 -33.45
C THR A 240 -19.80 6.48 -33.13
N LEU A 241 -19.30 7.44 -33.92
CA LEU A 241 -18.01 8.11 -33.70
C LEU A 241 -18.03 8.98 -32.45
N ALA A 242 -19.13 9.71 -32.20
CA ALA A 242 -19.30 10.51 -30.99
C ALA A 242 -19.35 9.63 -29.73
N ILE A 243 -20.01 8.47 -29.79
CA ILE A 243 -20.07 7.49 -28.69
C ILE A 243 -18.70 6.87 -28.42
N LEU A 244 -17.94 6.50 -29.45
CA LEU A 244 -16.58 5.99 -29.31
C LEU A 244 -15.64 7.03 -28.70
N TRP A 245 -15.77 8.30 -29.10
CA TRP A 245 -14.99 9.40 -28.55
C TRP A 245 -15.32 9.68 -27.07
N ALA A 246 -16.60 9.63 -26.70
CA ALA A 246 -17.05 9.78 -25.31
C ALA A 246 -16.65 8.60 -24.41
N ALA A 247 -16.69 7.36 -24.93
CA ALA A 247 -16.17 6.17 -24.25
C ALA A 247 -14.67 6.29 -23.99
N ARG A 248 -13.91 6.81 -24.98
CA ARG A 248 -12.47 7.04 -24.87
C ARG A 248 -12.11 8.05 -23.78
N LEU A 249 -12.88 9.13 -23.67
CA LEU A 249 -12.72 10.17 -22.65
C LEU A 249 -13.16 9.76 -21.24
N SER A 250 -13.94 8.70 -21.08
CA SER A 250 -14.40 8.21 -19.76
C SER A 250 -13.57 7.03 -19.26
N ILE A 251 -13.16 6.12 -20.15
CA ILE A 251 -12.40 4.93 -19.76
C ILE A 251 -10.96 5.29 -19.34
N PHE A 252 -10.30 6.18 -20.10
CA PHE A 252 -8.89 6.52 -19.86
C PHE A 252 -8.66 7.21 -18.51
N PRO A 253 -9.47 8.20 -18.09
CA PRO A 253 -9.24 8.90 -16.83
C PRO A 253 -9.64 8.06 -15.61
N THR A 254 -10.71 7.27 -15.69
CA THR A 254 -11.10 6.32 -14.64
C THR A 254 -10.04 5.23 -14.45
N THR A 255 -9.50 4.70 -15.54
CA THR A 255 -8.37 3.77 -15.53
C THR A 255 -7.14 4.39 -14.88
N MET A 256 -6.76 5.60 -15.28
CA MET A 256 -5.66 6.36 -14.68
C MET A 256 -5.87 6.59 -13.18
N MET A 257 -7.08 6.92 -12.73
CA MET A 257 -7.38 7.12 -11.30
C MET A 257 -7.27 5.82 -10.50
N CYS A 258 -7.77 4.70 -11.03
CA CYS A 258 -7.65 3.38 -10.41
C CYS A 258 -6.19 2.91 -10.27
N LEU A 259 -5.31 3.36 -11.16
CA LEU A 259 -3.86 3.09 -11.13
C LEU A 259 -3.09 4.03 -10.20
N ARG A 260 -3.52 5.29 -10.10
CA ARG A 260 -2.78 6.36 -9.42
C ARG A 260 -2.81 6.25 -7.91
N ALA A 261 -3.95 5.90 -7.31
CA ALA A 261 -4.07 5.83 -5.86
C ALA A 261 -3.17 4.76 -5.23
N PRO A 262 -3.11 3.51 -5.74
CA PRO A 262 -2.14 2.51 -5.29
C PRO A 262 -0.69 2.95 -5.52
N PHE A 263 -0.41 3.59 -6.66
CA PHE A 263 0.94 4.08 -6.98
C PHE A 263 1.38 5.23 -6.07
N MET A 264 0.50 6.16 -5.73
CA MET A 264 0.81 7.27 -4.82
C MET A 264 0.98 6.78 -3.38
N LEU A 265 0.21 5.76 -2.96
CA LEU A 265 0.43 5.06 -1.68
C LEU A 265 1.77 4.32 -1.67
N LEU A 266 2.15 3.70 -2.78
CA LEU A 266 3.45 3.06 -2.98
C LEU A 266 4.60 4.07 -2.87
N VAL A 267 4.52 5.18 -3.60
CA VAL A 267 5.55 6.23 -3.59
C VAL A 267 5.63 6.87 -2.20
N GLY A 268 4.50 7.15 -1.56
CA GLY A 268 4.47 7.64 -0.18
C GLY A 268 5.11 6.66 0.81
N HIS A 269 4.91 5.36 0.61
CA HIS A 269 5.52 4.30 1.42
C HIS A 269 7.04 4.18 1.19
N GLU A 270 7.51 4.17 -0.05
CA GLU A 270 8.94 4.11 -0.40
C GLU A 270 9.71 5.34 0.10
N LEU A 271 9.13 6.53 -0.07
CA LEU A 271 9.71 7.76 0.47
C LEU A 271 9.85 7.69 2.00
N ALA A 272 8.86 7.10 2.67
CA ALA A 272 8.87 7.04 4.12
C ALA A 272 9.73 5.92 4.71
N THR A 273 9.93 4.82 3.98
CA THR A 273 10.90 3.77 4.35
C THR A 273 12.31 4.29 4.21
N ARG A 274 12.62 5.05 3.15
CA ARG A 274 13.92 5.71 2.95
C ARG A 274 14.19 6.86 3.93
N TRP A 275 13.17 7.62 4.35
CA TRP A 275 13.37 8.77 5.25
C TRP A 275 13.38 8.46 6.75
N GLY A 276 13.11 7.21 7.13
CA GLY A 276 13.28 6.76 8.51
C GLY A 276 12.18 7.23 9.47
N SER A 277 11.64 6.26 10.22
CA SER A 277 10.64 6.34 11.30
C SER A 277 10.74 7.42 12.42
N GLN A 278 11.63 8.42 12.38
CA GLN A 278 11.62 9.46 13.43
C GLN A 278 10.54 10.52 13.23
N LYS A 279 9.90 10.60 12.05
CA LYS A 279 8.86 11.61 11.76
C LYS A 279 7.50 11.01 11.45
N VAL A 280 7.03 10.09 12.31
CA VAL A 280 5.72 9.44 12.13
C VAL A 280 4.53 10.44 12.20
N GLY A 281 4.74 11.65 12.73
CA GLY A 281 3.74 12.72 12.70
C GLY A 281 3.42 13.26 11.30
N GLU A 282 4.34 13.16 10.33
CA GLU A 282 4.19 13.76 8.99
C GLU A 282 3.38 12.86 8.02
N TRP A 283 3.07 11.61 8.39
CA TRP A 283 2.30 10.68 7.55
C TRP A 283 0.87 11.13 7.26
N ARG A 284 0.22 11.79 8.22
CA ARG A 284 -1.12 12.35 8.01
C ARG A 284 -1.13 13.32 6.83
N LEU A 285 0.00 13.98 6.59
CA LEU A 285 0.18 15.00 5.57
C LEU A 285 0.45 14.41 4.20
N VAL A 286 1.25 13.33 4.10
CA VAL A 286 1.46 12.60 2.84
C VAL A 286 0.18 11.90 2.38
N VAL A 287 -0.54 11.26 3.31
CA VAL A 287 -1.83 10.63 3.03
C VAL A 287 -2.89 11.68 2.67
N ALA A 288 -2.95 12.80 3.41
CA ALA A 288 -3.82 13.93 3.05
C ALA A 288 -3.46 14.48 1.66
N PHE A 289 -2.18 14.68 1.34
CA PHE A 289 -1.75 15.17 0.04
C PHE A 289 -2.15 14.22 -1.10
N ALA A 290 -1.93 12.91 -0.94
CA ALA A 290 -2.34 11.92 -1.92
C ALA A 290 -3.87 11.89 -2.13
N MET A 291 -4.64 12.00 -1.03
CA MET A 291 -6.11 12.08 -1.10
C MET A 291 -6.59 13.38 -1.74
N CYS A 292 -6.02 14.53 -1.37
CA CYS A 292 -6.36 15.85 -1.91
C CYS A 292 -5.99 15.97 -3.39
N PHE A 293 -4.84 15.42 -3.79
CA PHE A 293 -4.43 15.39 -5.19
C PHE A 293 -5.32 14.43 -6.02
N GLY A 294 -5.72 13.30 -5.46
CA GLY A 294 -6.72 12.41 -6.06
C GLY A 294 -8.07 13.09 -6.23
N ALA A 295 -8.56 13.77 -5.18
CA ALA A 295 -9.81 14.53 -5.21
C ALA A 295 -9.77 15.69 -6.22
N TYR A 296 -8.66 16.44 -6.29
CA TYR A 296 -8.46 17.51 -7.27
C TYR A 296 -8.59 16.98 -8.70
N ASN A 297 -7.87 15.90 -9.04
CA ASN A 297 -7.94 15.31 -10.38
C ASN A 297 -9.33 14.79 -10.72
N LEU A 298 -10.02 14.15 -9.77
CA LEU A 298 -11.41 13.71 -9.94
C LEU A 298 -12.32 14.91 -10.26
N LEU A 299 -12.18 15.99 -9.50
CA LEU A 299 -12.97 17.20 -9.70
C LEU A 299 -12.70 17.84 -11.06
N THR A 300 -11.44 17.93 -11.48
CA THR A 300 -11.05 18.47 -12.79
C THR A 300 -11.66 17.64 -13.93
N GLN A 301 -11.65 16.32 -13.81
CA GLN A 301 -12.23 15.45 -14.83
C GLN A 301 -13.76 15.53 -14.88
N LEU A 302 -14.40 15.65 -13.73
CA LEU A 302 -15.85 15.81 -13.63
C LEU A 302 -16.28 17.15 -14.24
N VAL A 303 -15.51 18.22 -13.99
CA VAL A 303 -15.68 19.54 -14.60
C VAL A 303 -15.45 19.51 -16.12
N CYS A 304 -14.39 18.87 -16.59
CA CYS A 304 -14.11 18.72 -18.02
C CYS A 304 -15.20 17.90 -18.73
N GLY A 305 -15.69 16.84 -18.09
CA GLY A 305 -16.83 16.05 -18.57
C GLY A 305 -18.09 16.90 -18.70
N LEU A 306 -18.47 17.65 -17.66
CA LEU A 306 -19.65 18.52 -17.67
C LEU A 306 -19.58 19.61 -18.75
N ARG A 307 -18.39 20.19 -19.00
CA ARG A 307 -18.19 21.20 -20.07
C ARG A 307 -18.43 20.64 -21.48
N MET A 308 -18.23 19.34 -21.72
CA MET A 308 -18.40 18.74 -23.05
C MET A 308 -19.84 18.39 -23.40
N PHE A 309 -20.73 18.26 -22.41
CA PHE A 309 -22.12 17.85 -22.62
C PHE A 309 -23.14 18.99 -22.64
N HIS A 310 -22.72 20.23 -22.34
CA HIS A 310 -23.61 21.39 -22.44
C HIS A 310 -23.55 22.03 -23.84
N HIS A 311 -24.71 22.05 -24.50
CA HIS A 311 -25.02 22.82 -25.71
C HIS A 311 -24.70 24.33 -25.49
N PRO A 312 -24.40 25.15 -26.52
CA PRO A 312 -23.79 26.49 -26.38
C PRO A 312 -24.57 27.58 -25.61
N LEU A 313 -25.68 27.28 -24.92
CA LEU A 313 -26.63 28.28 -24.43
C LEU A 313 -26.45 28.72 -22.97
N SER A 314 -25.43 28.28 -22.21
CA SER A 314 -25.17 28.84 -20.85
C SER A 314 -23.70 28.83 -20.41
N THR A 315 -22.79 29.17 -21.32
CA THR A 315 -21.33 29.17 -21.07
C THR A 315 -20.88 30.10 -19.92
N ALA A 316 -21.65 31.13 -19.56
CA ALA A 316 -21.28 32.09 -18.51
C ALA A 316 -21.38 31.53 -17.08
N THR A 317 -22.48 30.87 -16.74
CA THR A 317 -22.75 30.40 -15.37
C THR A 317 -21.87 29.20 -15.01
N LEU A 318 -21.64 28.29 -15.97
CA LEU A 318 -20.78 27.13 -15.75
C LEU A 318 -19.31 27.52 -15.67
N LYS A 319 -18.86 28.50 -16.46
CA LYS A 319 -17.49 29.02 -16.41
C LYS A 319 -17.18 29.58 -15.03
N GLY A 320 -18.07 30.40 -14.46
CA GLY A 320 -17.95 30.91 -13.09
C GLY A 320 -17.82 29.79 -12.05
N PHE A 321 -18.70 28.78 -12.08
CA PHE A 321 -18.65 27.66 -11.14
C PHE A 321 -17.36 26.83 -11.27
N THR A 322 -16.90 26.59 -12.49
CA THR A 322 -15.68 25.81 -12.73
C THR A 322 -14.40 26.56 -12.37
N ASP A 323 -14.37 27.87 -12.60
CA ASP A 323 -13.21 28.71 -12.27
C ASP A 323 -13.15 28.91 -10.75
N GLU A 324 -14.28 29.11 -10.06
CA GLU A 324 -14.34 29.11 -8.58
C GLU A 324 -13.92 27.76 -7.98
N ALA A 325 -14.42 26.64 -8.49
CA ALA A 325 -14.06 25.32 -7.98
C ALA A 325 -12.56 25.03 -8.15
N LEU A 326 -11.97 25.41 -9.29
CA LEU A 326 -10.52 25.31 -9.50
C LEU A 326 -9.74 26.24 -8.56
N LEU A 327 -10.24 27.45 -8.29
CA LEU A 327 -9.62 28.41 -7.37
C LEU A 327 -9.63 27.90 -5.92
N TRP A 328 -10.77 27.36 -5.46
CA TRP A 328 -10.91 26.80 -4.12
C TRP A 328 -10.00 25.60 -3.89
N VAL A 329 -9.90 24.69 -4.86
CA VAL A 329 -9.05 23.50 -4.69
C VAL A 329 -7.56 23.84 -4.83
N SER A 330 -7.19 24.71 -5.77
CA SER A 330 -5.80 25.19 -5.88
C SER A 330 -5.36 25.97 -4.63
N GLY A 331 -6.25 26.80 -4.07
CA GLY A 331 -6.05 27.49 -2.79
C GLY A 331 -5.88 26.51 -1.62
N PHE A 332 -6.70 25.45 -1.54
CA PHE A 332 -6.59 24.43 -0.51
C PHE A 332 -5.27 23.64 -0.61
N VAL A 333 -4.86 23.25 -1.82
CA VAL A 333 -3.57 22.58 -2.06
C VAL A 333 -2.40 23.50 -1.69
N ALA A 334 -2.44 24.77 -2.12
CA ALA A 334 -1.42 25.76 -1.79
C ALA A 334 -1.32 26.00 -0.27
N LEU A 335 -2.45 26.15 0.44
CA LEU A 335 -2.49 26.28 1.90
C LEU A 335 -1.93 25.05 2.61
N THR A 336 -2.22 23.85 2.10
CA THR A 336 -1.70 22.60 2.69
C THR A 336 -0.18 22.49 2.50
N VAL A 337 0.32 22.86 1.32
CA VAL A 337 1.76 22.90 1.01
C VAL A 337 2.48 24.00 1.81
N VAL A 338 1.91 25.20 1.91
CA VAL A 338 2.48 26.32 2.69
C VAL A 338 2.47 25.99 4.18
N SER A 339 1.38 25.42 4.71
CA SER A 339 1.33 24.97 6.12
C SER A 339 2.39 23.90 6.41
N PHE A 340 2.65 22.99 5.46
CA PHE A 340 3.74 22.02 5.55
C PHE A 340 5.13 22.70 5.57
N LEU A 341 5.38 23.65 4.67
CA LEU A 341 6.66 24.38 4.62
C LEU A 341 6.88 25.24 5.88
N LEU A 342 5.82 25.88 6.41
CA LEU A 342 5.89 26.67 7.62
C LEU A 342 6.13 25.82 8.87
N ARG A 343 5.44 24.68 9.02
CA ARG A 343 5.71 23.73 10.13
C ARG A 343 7.14 23.18 10.08
N ARG A 344 7.67 22.96 8.88
CA ARG A 344 9.06 22.54 8.69
C ARG A 344 10.04 23.65 9.08
N SER A 345 9.81 24.89 8.62
CA SER A 345 10.63 26.05 8.99
C SER A 345 10.66 26.25 10.52
N TYR A 346 9.50 26.16 11.18
CA TYR A 346 9.40 26.30 12.64
C TYR A 346 10.14 25.19 13.41
N ALA A 347 10.10 23.95 12.90
CA ALA A 347 10.80 22.81 13.52
C ALA A 347 12.33 22.88 13.39
N TYR A 348 12.86 23.63 12.43
CA TYR A 348 14.32 23.85 12.27
C TYR A 348 14.86 25.00 13.14
N HIS A 349 14.00 25.89 13.62
CA HIS A 349 14.38 27.04 14.43
C HIS A 349 14.13 26.87 15.94
N LEU A 350 13.64 25.72 16.41
CA LEU A 350 13.59 25.46 17.85
C LEU A 350 15.01 25.21 18.39
N PRO A 351 15.49 25.97 19.40
CA PRO A 351 16.79 25.75 20.02
C PRO A 351 16.89 24.33 20.58
N LYS A 352 18.02 23.66 20.34
CA LYS A 352 18.27 22.29 20.81
C LYS A 352 18.54 22.19 22.33
N ASP A 353 18.59 23.32 23.04
CA ASP A 353 19.16 23.40 24.38
C ASP A 353 18.11 23.36 25.52
N LEU A 354 16.96 22.72 25.29
CA LEU A 354 15.86 22.62 26.26
C LEU A 354 15.41 21.16 26.54
N SER A 355 16.31 20.18 26.43
CA SER A 355 16.06 18.78 26.82
C SER A 355 17.09 18.26 27.81
#